data_AF-A0A7V5K7E1-F1
#
_entry.id   AF-A0A7V5K7E1-F1
#
_cell.length_a   1.000
_cell.length_b   1.000
_cell.length_c   1.000
_cell.angle_alpha   90.00
_cell.angle_beta   90.00
_cell.angle_gamma   90.00
#
_symmetry.space_group_name_H-M   'P 1'
#
loop_
_entity.id
_entity.type
_entity.pdbx_description
1 polymer ?
#
loop_
_entity_poly.entity_id
_entity_poly.type
_entity_poly.pdbx_seq_one_letter_code
_entity_poly.pdbx_strand_id
1 'polypeptide(L)'
;MGGWRRRLLVVGVVAAWAATQGAACFGAECAETSAATPWWVWPLVLFFFCFVLGVIAVLAGVGGGVLYVPLVSGFFPFHLDFVRGAGLLVALAGALAAGPGLLRRNLASLRLALPVAVIASSCAILGAFVGLALPTNVVQICLGGTIVFIAILLLASKNVERPQVGAQDSIGMALGMSGAYQEYTGELVEWKTHRTLPGLLLFIIIGVMAGMFGLG
;
A
#
# COMPACT_ATOMS: atom_id res chain seq x y z
N MET A 1 29.52 -2.15 -15.79
CA MET A 1 29.02 -0.98 -15.04
C MET A 1 27.97 -0.11 -15.78
N GLY A 2 27.48 -0.47 -16.99
CA GLY A 2 26.58 0.40 -17.79
C GLY A 2 25.06 0.13 -17.70
N GLY A 3 24.61 -0.98 -17.10
CA GLY A 3 23.20 -1.39 -17.13
C GLY A 3 22.27 -0.56 -16.24
N TRP A 4 22.76 -0.08 -15.10
CA TRP A 4 21.95 0.62 -14.10
C TRP A 4 21.58 2.05 -14.54
N ARG A 5 22.53 2.79 -15.13
CA ARG A 5 22.29 4.12 -15.71
C ARG A 5 21.28 4.06 -16.87
N ARG A 6 21.35 3.04 -17.72
CA ARG A 6 20.43 2.86 -18.85
C ARG A 6 19.01 2.54 -18.38
N ARG A 7 18.87 1.73 -17.32
CA ARG A 7 17.57 1.44 -16.70
C ARG A 7 16.95 2.67 -16.02
N LEU A 8 17.75 3.48 -15.32
CA LEU A 8 17.28 4.72 -14.70
C LEU A 8 16.83 5.77 -15.73
N LEU A 9 17.56 5.88 -16.85
CA LEU A 9 17.17 6.77 -17.95
C LEU A 9 15.89 6.30 -18.65
N VAL A 10 15.72 4.99 -18.85
CA VAL A 10 14.48 4.44 -19.44
C VAL A 10 13.29 4.63 -18.48
N VAL A 11 13.46 4.41 -17.18
CA VAL A 11 12.40 4.66 -16.18
C VAL A 11 12.06 6.15 -16.10
N GLY A 12 13.06 7.03 -16.11
CA GLY A 12 12.84 8.48 -16.12
C GLY A 12 12.12 8.98 -17.37
N VAL A 13 12.46 8.44 -18.55
CA VAL A 13 11.80 8.79 -19.81
C VAL A 13 10.38 8.22 -19.88
N VAL A 14 10.16 6.99 -19.42
CA VAL A 14 8.80 6.39 -19.36
C VAL A 14 7.93 7.12 -18.33
N ALA A 15 8.48 7.51 -17.18
CA ALA A 15 7.75 8.31 -16.18
C ALA A 15 7.41 9.71 -16.71
N ALA A 16 8.34 10.35 -17.42
CA ALA A 16 8.09 11.65 -18.07
C ALA A 16 7.06 11.54 -19.21
N TRP A 17 7.10 10.46 -19.99
CA TRP A 17 6.15 10.20 -21.09
C TRP A 17 4.76 9.78 -20.59
N ALA A 18 4.68 9.10 -19.44
CA ALA A 18 3.42 8.79 -18.77
C ALA A 18 2.81 10.04 -18.09
N ALA A 19 3.65 10.90 -17.51
CA ALA A 19 3.21 12.15 -16.88
C ALA A 19 2.64 13.15 -17.90
N THR A 20 3.18 13.19 -19.12
CA THR A 20 2.70 14.11 -20.17
C THR A 20 1.43 13.60 -20.88
N GLN A 21 1.24 12.28 -21.04
CA GLN A 21 0.04 11.74 -21.69
C GLN A 21 -1.15 11.56 -20.75
N GLY A 22 -0.92 11.25 -19.46
CA GLY A 22 -2.00 11.12 -18.47
C GLY A 22 -2.73 12.45 -18.21
N ALA A 23 -2.02 13.58 -18.32
CA ALA A 23 -2.59 14.90 -18.11
C ALA A 23 -3.36 15.46 -19.33
N ALA A 24 -2.95 15.09 -20.55
CA ALA A 24 -3.50 15.69 -21.76
C ALA A 24 -4.77 15.00 -22.30
N CYS A 25 -4.96 13.71 -22.02
CA CYS A 25 -6.06 12.92 -22.60
C CYS A 25 -7.30 12.83 -21.69
N PHE A 26 -7.13 12.79 -20.37
CA PHE A 26 -8.25 12.49 -19.46
C PHE A 26 -9.08 13.70 -19.01
N GLY A 27 -8.57 14.92 -19.16
CA GLY A 27 -9.27 16.13 -18.68
C GLY A 27 -10.39 16.62 -19.60
N ALA A 28 -10.27 16.41 -20.91
CA ALA A 28 -11.18 16.99 -21.90
C ALA A 28 -12.39 16.08 -22.24
N GLU A 29 -12.22 14.76 -22.32
CA GLU A 29 -13.30 13.83 -22.71
C GLU A 29 -14.21 13.40 -21.53
N CYS A 30 -13.73 13.44 -20.29
CA CYS A 30 -14.50 13.00 -19.13
C CYS A 30 -15.56 14.02 -18.65
N ALA A 31 -15.37 15.32 -18.95
CA ALA A 31 -16.32 16.36 -18.59
C ALA A 31 -17.62 16.26 -19.41
N GLU A 32 -17.55 15.89 -20.69
CA GLU A 32 -18.73 15.73 -21.55
C GLU A 32 -19.51 14.43 -21.24
N THR A 33 -18.82 13.37 -20.82
CA THR A 33 -19.46 12.06 -20.52
C THR A 33 -20.33 12.08 -19.25
N SER A 34 -20.07 13.00 -18.31
CA SER A 34 -20.82 13.11 -17.06
C SER A 34 -22.25 13.64 -17.26
N ALA A 35 -22.54 14.31 -18.38
CA ALA A 35 -23.88 14.82 -18.66
C ALA A 35 -24.83 13.77 -19.27
N ALA A 36 -24.30 12.67 -19.83
CA ALA A 36 -25.09 11.68 -20.57
C ALA A 36 -25.21 10.30 -19.88
N THR A 37 -24.41 10.03 -18.84
CA THR A 37 -24.39 8.71 -18.19
C THR A 37 -25.38 8.62 -17.01
N PRO A 38 -26.25 7.60 -16.97
CA PRO A 38 -27.14 7.40 -15.83
C PRO A 38 -26.36 7.17 -14.54
N TRP A 39 -26.80 7.77 -13.43
CA TRP A 39 -26.10 7.77 -12.14
C TRP A 39 -25.78 6.37 -11.58
N TRP A 40 -26.59 5.36 -11.91
CA TRP A 40 -26.42 3.96 -11.47
C TRP A 40 -25.29 3.22 -12.20
N VAL A 41 -24.79 3.75 -13.32
CA VAL A 41 -23.66 3.18 -14.05
C VAL A 41 -22.40 3.23 -13.20
N TRP A 42 -22.17 4.34 -12.50
CA TRP A 42 -20.95 4.55 -11.71
C TRP A 42 -20.77 3.55 -10.56
N PRO A 43 -21.77 3.30 -9.68
CA PRO A 43 -21.68 2.25 -8.66
C PRO A 43 -21.50 0.85 -9.25
N LEU A 44 -22.16 0.55 -10.37
CA LEU A 44 -22.09 -0.77 -11.00
C LEU A 44 -20.69 -1.02 -11.59
N VAL A 45 -20.12 -0.05 -12.29
CA VAL A 45 -18.75 -0.13 -12.79
C VAL A 45 -17.75 -0.22 -11.64
N LEU A 46 -17.91 0.59 -10.58
CA LEU A 46 -17.08 0.50 -9.38
C LEU A 46 -17.17 -0.88 -8.73
N PHE A 47 -18.35 -1.49 -8.66
CA PHE A 47 -18.53 -2.81 -8.08
C PHE A 47 -17.71 -3.87 -8.83
N PHE A 48 -17.85 -3.95 -10.16
CA PHE A 48 -17.07 -4.89 -10.96
C PHE A 48 -15.57 -4.59 -10.92
N PHE A 49 -15.21 -3.30 -10.95
CA PHE A 49 -13.82 -2.86 -10.84
C PHE A 49 -13.19 -3.29 -9.50
N CYS A 50 -13.85 -3.00 -8.38
CA CYS A 50 -13.43 -3.41 -7.04
C CYS A 50 -13.37 -4.93 -6.87
N PHE A 51 -14.31 -5.66 -7.49
CA PHE A 51 -14.31 -7.12 -7.46
C PHE A 51 -13.05 -7.69 -8.12
N VAL A 52 -12.73 -7.25 -9.34
CA VAL A 52 -11.50 -7.65 -10.04
C VAL A 52 -10.25 -7.22 -9.27
N LEU A 53 -10.25 -5.98 -8.77
CA LEU A 53 -9.15 -5.44 -7.98
C LEU A 53 -8.94 -6.25 -6.70
N GLY A 54 -10.00 -6.69 -6.02
CA GLY A 54 -9.93 -7.55 -4.84
C GLY A 54 -9.23 -8.87 -5.12
N VAL A 55 -9.51 -9.51 -6.27
CA VAL A 55 -8.80 -10.73 -6.69
C VAL A 55 -7.31 -10.44 -6.91
N ILE A 56 -6.99 -9.36 -7.62
CA ILE A 56 -5.60 -8.95 -7.88
C ILE A 56 -4.86 -8.62 -6.59
N ALA A 57 -5.51 -7.93 -5.65
CA ALA A 57 -4.93 -7.54 -4.37
C ALA A 57 -4.53 -8.74 -3.52
N VAL A 58 -5.37 -9.78 -3.47
CA VAL A 58 -5.06 -11.03 -2.75
C VAL A 58 -3.90 -11.77 -3.39
N LEU A 59 -3.84 -11.82 -4.73
CA LEU A 59 -2.73 -12.43 -5.46
C LEU A 59 -1.42 -11.66 -5.28
N ALA A 60 -1.49 -10.32 -5.24
CA ALA A 60 -0.34 -9.45 -5.00
C ALA A 60 0.12 -9.49 -3.53
N GLY A 61 -0.75 -9.88 -2.59
CA GLY A 61 -0.47 -9.82 -1.16
C GLY A 61 -0.33 -8.39 -0.62
N VAL A 62 -0.83 -7.39 -1.36
CA VAL A 62 -0.75 -5.97 -1.00
C VAL A 62 -2.14 -5.51 -0.58
N GLY A 63 -2.25 -4.84 0.58
CA GLY A 63 -3.52 -4.35 1.13
C GLY A 63 -4.37 -3.61 0.08
N GLY A 64 -5.67 -3.93 0.02
CA GLY A 64 -6.53 -3.49 -1.09
C GLY A 64 -6.61 -1.97 -1.29
N GLY A 65 -6.40 -1.18 -0.23
CA GLY A 65 -6.36 0.29 -0.31
C GLY A 65 -5.20 0.83 -1.14
N VAL A 66 -4.03 0.17 -1.11
CA VAL A 66 -2.82 0.59 -1.84
C VAL A 66 -3.03 0.53 -3.35
N LEU A 67 -3.83 -0.42 -3.84
CA LEU A 67 -4.19 -0.54 -5.25
C LEU A 67 -5.44 0.30 -5.58
N TYR A 68 -6.41 0.35 -4.67
CA TYR A 68 -7.68 1.05 -4.89
C TYR A 68 -7.53 2.56 -5.08
N VAL A 69 -6.85 3.25 -4.15
CA VAL A 69 -6.73 4.71 -4.16
C VAL A 69 -6.14 5.23 -5.48
N PRO A 70 -4.97 4.77 -5.95
CA PRO A 70 -4.37 5.30 -7.17
C PRO A 70 -5.21 4.99 -8.41
N LEU A 71 -5.76 3.77 -8.52
CA LEU A 71 -6.52 3.38 -9.70
C LEU A 71 -7.86 4.12 -9.79
N VAL A 72 -8.60 4.23 -8.67
CA VAL A 72 -9.88 4.94 -8.69
C VAL A 72 -9.68 6.45 -8.83
N SER A 73 -8.64 7.02 -8.21
CA SER A 73 -8.31 8.44 -8.39
C SER A 73 -7.85 8.81 -9.80
N GLY A 74 -7.26 7.85 -10.54
CA GLY A 74 -6.74 8.08 -11.89
C GLY A 74 -7.76 7.82 -12.99
N PHE A 75 -8.61 6.79 -12.85
CA PHE A 75 -9.54 6.37 -13.89
C PHE A 75 -10.98 6.83 -13.69
N PHE A 76 -11.36 7.29 -12.49
CA PHE A 76 -12.73 7.71 -12.18
C PHE A 76 -12.80 9.18 -11.76
N PRO A 77 -13.87 9.90 -12.12
CA PRO A 77 -14.05 11.32 -11.81
C PRO A 77 -14.59 11.53 -10.38
N PHE A 78 -14.06 10.80 -9.38
CA PHE A 78 -14.46 10.96 -7.98
C PHE A 78 -13.52 11.91 -7.23
N HIS A 79 -14.08 12.65 -6.28
CA HIS A 79 -13.27 13.44 -5.35
C HIS A 79 -12.32 12.55 -4.55
N LEU A 80 -11.07 12.98 -4.40
CA LEU A 80 -10.04 12.24 -3.66
C LEU A 80 -10.45 11.93 -2.22
N ASP A 81 -11.26 12.78 -1.60
CA ASP A 81 -11.75 12.56 -0.25
C ASP A 81 -12.71 11.38 -0.12
N PHE A 82 -13.50 11.13 -1.15
CA PHE A 82 -14.34 9.93 -1.22
C PHE A 82 -13.48 8.68 -1.45
N VAL A 83 -12.53 8.78 -2.39
CA VAL A 83 -11.66 7.65 -2.76
C VAL A 83 -10.77 7.21 -1.60
N ARG A 84 -10.18 8.14 -0.85
CA ARG A 84 -9.35 7.79 0.33
C ARG A 84 -10.17 7.13 1.43
N GLY A 85 -11.39 7.62 1.69
CA GLY A 85 -12.27 7.04 2.70
C GLY A 85 -12.71 5.62 2.33
N ALA A 86 -13.08 5.41 1.06
CA ALA A 86 -13.40 4.10 0.54
C ALA A 86 -12.17 3.16 0.54
N GLY A 87 -10.97 3.67 0.21
CA GLY A 87 -9.73 2.90 0.23
C GLY A 87 -9.39 2.32 1.60
N LEU A 88 -9.61 3.07 2.68
CA LEU A 88 -9.45 2.58 4.06
C LEU A 88 -10.45 1.46 4.39
N LEU A 89 -11.71 1.57 3.95
CA LEU A 89 -12.71 0.51 4.13
C LEU A 89 -12.35 -0.75 3.35
N VAL A 90 -11.86 -0.60 2.13
CA VAL A 90 -11.39 -1.72 1.29
C VAL A 90 -10.18 -2.41 1.92
N ALA A 91 -9.22 -1.65 2.42
CA ALA A 91 -8.06 -2.21 3.12
C ALA A 91 -8.47 -2.96 4.40
N LEU A 92 -9.35 -2.38 5.21
CA LEU A 92 -9.87 -3.00 6.42
C LEU A 92 -10.63 -4.30 6.11
N ALA A 93 -11.51 -4.29 5.10
CA ALA A 93 -12.21 -5.48 4.66
C ALA A 93 -11.25 -6.59 4.18
N GLY A 94 -10.22 -6.22 3.41
CA GLY A 94 -9.18 -7.15 2.96
C GLY A 94 -8.37 -7.75 4.11
N ALA A 95 -7.95 -6.92 5.07
CA ALA A 95 -7.22 -7.36 6.26
C ALA A 95 -8.05 -8.32 7.14
N LEU A 96 -9.34 -8.02 7.34
CA LEU A 96 -10.27 -8.88 8.08
C LEU A 96 -10.50 -10.23 7.37
N ALA A 97 -10.57 -10.23 6.04
CA ALA A 97 -10.70 -11.46 5.25
C ALA A 97 -9.43 -12.34 5.34
N ALA A 98 -8.24 -11.75 5.32
CA ALA A 98 -6.98 -12.48 5.37
C ALA A 98 -6.58 -12.96 6.79
N GLY A 99 -6.99 -12.23 7.83
CA GLY A 99 -6.56 -12.44 9.22
C GLY A 99 -6.71 -13.89 9.73
N PRO A 100 -7.91 -14.50 9.69
CA PRO A 100 -8.13 -15.84 10.23
C PRO A 100 -7.28 -16.92 9.53
N GLY A 101 -7.05 -16.80 8.23
CA GLY A 101 -6.27 -17.75 7.44
C GLY A 101 -4.78 -17.73 7.81
N LEU A 102 -4.20 -16.54 7.95
CA LEU A 102 -2.79 -16.36 8.30
C LEU A 102 -2.50 -16.76 9.75
N LEU A 103 -3.41 -16.45 10.68
CA LEU A 103 -3.28 -16.80 12.09
C LEU A 103 -3.39 -18.31 12.33
N ARG A 104 -4.34 -18.99 11.66
CA ARG A 104 -4.48 -20.46 11.79
C ARG A 104 -3.27 -21.23 11.28
N ARG A 105 -2.53 -20.67 10.32
CA ARG A 105 -1.32 -21.28 9.76
C ARG A 105 -0.03 -20.91 10.51
N ASN A 106 -0.14 -20.17 11.62
CA ASN A 106 1.00 -19.66 12.40
C ASN A 106 2.02 -18.87 11.54
N LEU A 107 1.56 -18.32 10.40
CA LEU A 107 2.37 -17.49 9.50
C LEU A 107 2.36 -16.02 9.93
N ALA A 108 1.44 -15.65 10.83
CA ALA A 108 1.35 -14.32 11.41
C ALA A 108 1.41 -14.40 12.94
N SER A 109 2.31 -13.64 13.56
CA SER A 109 2.43 -13.55 15.01
C SER A 109 1.71 -12.31 15.52
N LEU A 110 0.59 -12.53 16.24
CA LEU A 110 -0.22 -11.43 16.79
C LEU A 110 0.60 -10.53 17.73
N ARG A 111 1.57 -11.11 18.46
CA ARG A 111 2.48 -10.41 19.37
C ARG A 111 3.42 -9.43 18.65
N LEU A 112 3.80 -9.72 17.40
CA LEU A 112 4.60 -8.81 16.57
C LEU A 112 3.71 -7.71 15.98
N ALA A 113 2.53 -8.07 15.51
CA ALA A 113 1.64 -7.16 14.79
C ALA A 113 0.99 -6.10 15.70
N LEU A 114 0.57 -6.47 16.92
CA LEU A 114 -0.21 -5.59 17.79
C LEU A 114 0.51 -4.28 18.20
N PRO A 115 1.77 -4.30 18.69
CA PRO A 115 2.45 -3.06 19.10
C PRO A 115 2.65 -2.09 17.94
N VAL A 116 2.99 -2.64 16.77
CA VAL A 116 3.22 -1.88 15.55
C VAL A 116 1.91 -1.29 15.02
N ALA A 117 0.82 -2.06 15.07
CA ALA A 117 -0.50 -1.61 14.62
C ALA A 117 -1.04 -0.44 15.46
N VAL A 118 -0.80 -0.42 16.77
CA VAL A 118 -1.22 0.69 17.66
C VAL A 118 -0.46 1.98 17.32
N ILE A 119 0.84 1.87 17.07
CA ILE A 119 1.66 3.02 16.69
C ILE A 119 1.24 3.52 15.30
N ALA A 120 1.10 2.62 14.32
CA ALA A 120 0.69 2.99 12.98
C ALA A 120 -0.71 3.63 12.96
N SER A 121 -1.69 3.11 13.73
CA SER A 121 -3.04 3.66 13.78
C SER A 121 -3.09 5.05 14.42
N SER A 122 -2.36 5.27 15.52
CA SER A 122 -2.25 6.60 16.14
C SER A 122 -1.63 7.64 15.19
N CYS A 123 -0.58 7.26 14.46
CA CYS A 123 0.06 8.11 13.46
C CYS A 123 -0.81 8.34 12.22
N ALA A 124 -1.63 7.36 11.82
CA ALA A 124 -2.56 7.48 10.69
C ALA A 124 -3.65 8.52 10.95
N ILE A 125 -4.11 8.66 12.21
CA ILE A 125 -5.06 9.72 12.58
C ILE A 125 -4.44 11.10 12.32
N LEU A 126 -3.18 11.32 12.72
CA LEU A 126 -2.45 12.55 12.45
C LEU A 126 -2.27 12.79 10.94
N GLY A 127 -1.91 11.74 10.20
CA GLY A 127 -1.80 11.79 8.74
C GLY A 127 -3.10 12.18 8.05
N ALA A 128 -4.24 11.65 8.51
CA ALA A 128 -5.55 11.96 7.97
C ALA A 128 -5.95 13.43 8.18
N PHE A 129 -5.62 14.00 9.35
CA PHE A 129 -5.82 15.43 9.61
C PHE A 129 -4.97 16.30 8.69
N VAL A 130 -3.70 15.94 8.49
CA VAL A 130 -2.82 16.65 7.54
C VAL A 130 -3.34 16.53 6.10
N GLY A 131 -3.79 15.34 5.69
CA GLY A 131 -4.34 15.09 4.36
C GLY A 131 -5.66 15.82 4.09
N LEU A 132 -6.48 16.05 5.11
CA LEU A 132 -7.70 16.88 5.03
C LEU A 132 -7.40 18.38 4.96
N ALA A 133 -6.31 18.83 5.59
CA ALA A 133 -5.94 20.24 5.64
C ALA A 133 -5.24 20.72 4.35
N LEU A 134 -4.68 19.80 3.56
CA LEU A 134 -3.96 20.13 2.33
C LEU A 134 -4.90 20.27 1.12
N PRO A 135 -4.59 21.18 0.18
CA PRO A 135 -5.36 21.28 -1.06
C PRO A 135 -5.18 20.00 -1.91
N THR A 136 -6.24 19.60 -2.59
CA THR A 136 -6.32 18.36 -3.39
C THR A 136 -5.17 18.23 -4.41
N ASN A 137 -4.74 19.34 -5.02
CA ASN A 137 -3.63 19.36 -5.97
C ASN A 137 -2.31 18.87 -5.35
N VAL A 138 -2.02 19.27 -4.10
CA VAL A 138 -0.80 18.86 -3.40
C VAL A 138 -0.89 17.38 -3.03
N VAL A 139 -2.04 16.95 -2.51
CA VAL A 139 -2.28 15.54 -2.16
C VAL A 139 -2.13 14.64 -3.39
N GLN A 140 -2.64 15.05 -4.55
CA GLN A 140 -2.56 14.30 -5.79
C GLN A 140 -1.12 14.18 -6.30
N ILE A 141 -0.33 15.26 -6.24
CA ILE A 141 1.11 15.21 -6.59
C ILE A 141 1.86 14.29 -5.64
N CYS A 142 1.60 14.39 -4.33
CA CYS A 142 2.24 13.55 -3.32
C CYS A 142 1.81 12.07 -3.45
N LEU A 143 0.56 11.79 -3.81
CA LEU A 143 0.06 10.45 -4.10
C LEU A 143 0.78 9.87 -5.32
N GLY A 144 0.86 10.63 -6.42
CA GLY A 144 1.61 10.26 -7.62
C GLY A 144 3.08 9.96 -7.32
N GLY A 145 3.73 10.82 -6.55
CA GLY A 145 5.11 10.62 -6.07
C GLY A 145 5.26 9.35 -5.22
N THR A 146 4.29 9.05 -4.37
CA THR A 146 4.27 7.84 -3.54
C THR A 146 4.14 6.57 -4.39
N ILE A 147 3.30 6.58 -5.43
CA ILE A 147 3.17 5.46 -6.37
C ILE A 147 4.49 5.22 -7.10
N VAL A 148 5.11 6.28 -7.62
CA VAL A 148 6.41 6.19 -8.30
C VAL A 148 7.47 5.67 -7.33
N PHE A 149 7.47 6.13 -6.09
CA PHE A 149 8.37 5.66 -5.05
C PHE A 149 8.18 4.16 -4.75
N ILE A 150 6.95 3.68 -4.59
CA ILE A 150 6.64 2.26 -4.38
C ILE A 150 7.06 1.44 -5.61
N ALA A 151 6.80 1.92 -6.83
CA ALA A 151 7.22 1.24 -8.05
C ALA A 151 8.75 1.13 -8.15
N ILE A 152 9.48 2.20 -7.80
CA ILE A 152 10.95 2.18 -7.74
C ILE A 152 11.43 1.20 -6.66
N LEU A 153 10.80 1.20 -5.48
CA LEU A 153 11.12 0.25 -4.42
C LEU A 153 10.93 -1.20 -4.87
N LEU A 154 9.83 -1.53 -5.54
CA LEU A 154 9.58 -2.87 -6.07
C LEU A 154 10.60 -3.26 -7.15
N LEU A 155 11.01 -2.32 -8.02
CA LEU A 155 12.04 -2.56 -9.04
C LEU A 155 13.45 -2.70 -8.45
N ALA A 156 13.75 -1.98 -7.36
CA ALA A 156 15.03 -2.03 -6.66
C ALA A 156 15.09 -3.17 -5.62
N SER A 157 13.94 -3.72 -5.23
CA SER A 157 13.82 -4.80 -4.27
C SER A 157 14.55 -6.04 -4.78
N LYS A 158 15.48 -6.53 -3.97
CA LYS A 158 16.20 -7.77 -4.22
C LYS A 158 15.47 -8.86 -3.43
N ASN A 159 14.95 -9.89 -4.10
CA ASN A 159 14.40 -11.08 -3.44
C ASN A 159 15.52 -11.77 -2.66
N VAL A 160 15.59 -11.51 -1.35
CA VAL A 160 16.45 -12.24 -0.43
C VAL A 160 15.56 -13.29 0.21
N GLU A 161 15.47 -14.45 -0.43
CA GLU A 161 14.65 -15.59 0.02
C GLU A 161 15.04 -16.12 1.40
N ARG A 162 16.28 -15.86 1.86
CA ARG A 162 16.76 -16.26 3.18
C ARG A 162 17.77 -15.25 3.74
N PRO A 163 17.34 -14.23 4.48
CA PRO A 163 18.27 -13.43 5.27
C PRO A 163 18.82 -14.31 6.41
N GLN A 164 20.13 -14.60 6.40
CA GLN A 164 20.79 -15.22 7.55
C GLN A 164 20.86 -14.18 8.68
N VAL A 165 20.00 -14.33 9.68
CA VAL A 165 19.88 -13.39 10.79
C VAL A 165 20.76 -13.87 11.95
N GLY A 166 21.81 -13.10 12.29
CA GLY A 166 22.80 -13.50 13.30
C GLY A 166 22.33 -13.38 14.75
N ALA A 167 21.72 -12.25 15.14
CA ALA A 167 21.33 -11.98 16.54
C ALA A 167 19.98 -11.24 16.63
N GLN A 168 19.20 -11.55 17.66
CA GLN A 168 17.91 -10.92 17.95
C GLN A 168 18.13 -9.61 18.72
N ASP A 169 17.45 -8.54 18.31
CA ASP A 169 17.56 -7.24 18.99
C ASP A 169 16.98 -7.28 20.41
N SER A 170 17.55 -6.48 21.32
CA SER A 170 17.13 -6.37 22.73
C SER A 170 15.66 -5.96 22.90
N ILE A 171 15.16 -5.07 22.04
CA ILE A 171 13.75 -4.66 22.00
C ILE A 171 12.85 -5.79 21.48
N GLY A 172 13.34 -6.57 20.51
CA GLY A 172 12.64 -7.75 19.99
C GLY A 172 12.55 -8.88 21.02
N MET A 173 13.59 -9.05 21.86
CA MET A 173 13.55 -9.95 23.00
C MET A 173 12.64 -9.44 24.12
N ALA A 174 12.67 -8.14 24.43
CA ALA A 174 11.81 -7.53 25.46
C ALA A 174 10.32 -7.60 25.12
N LEU A 175 9.96 -7.49 23.84
CA LEU A 175 8.58 -7.61 23.34
C LEU A 175 8.16 -9.06 23.06
N GLY A 176 9.03 -10.05 23.29
CA GLY A 176 8.74 -11.46 23.00
C GLY A 176 8.44 -11.73 21.53
N MET A 177 9.06 -10.97 20.63
CA MET A 177 8.91 -11.05 19.18
C MET A 177 9.82 -12.16 18.60
N SER A 178 9.63 -13.37 19.10
CA SER A 178 10.20 -14.60 18.54
C SER A 178 9.08 -15.62 18.37
N GLY A 179 9.24 -16.47 17.36
CA GLY A 179 8.30 -17.55 17.10
C GLY A 179 8.87 -18.54 16.11
N ALA A 180 8.09 -19.56 15.79
CA ALA A 180 8.42 -20.52 14.76
C ALA A 180 7.20 -20.74 13.87
N TYR A 181 7.42 -20.81 12.56
CA TYR A 181 6.40 -21.24 11.61
C TYR A 181 6.73 -22.64 11.13
N GLN A 182 5.69 -23.44 10.84
CA GLN A 182 5.86 -24.74 10.21
C GLN A 182 5.82 -24.57 8.70
N GLU A 183 6.88 -24.99 8.03
CA GLU A 183 6.95 -25.02 6.58
C GLU A 183 6.14 -26.20 6.03
N TYR A 184 5.76 -26.16 4.74
CA TYR A 184 4.99 -27.25 4.10
C TYR A 184 5.74 -28.60 4.10
N THR A 185 7.05 -28.56 4.31
CA THR A 185 7.96 -29.71 4.49
C THR A 185 7.96 -30.30 5.92
N GLY A 186 7.27 -29.66 6.88
CA GLY A 186 7.20 -30.10 8.27
C GLY A 186 8.35 -29.61 9.16
N GLU A 187 9.31 -28.84 8.62
CA GLU A 187 10.38 -28.24 9.40
C GLU A 187 9.88 -26.99 10.14
N LEU A 188 10.32 -26.86 11.40
CA LEU A 188 9.96 -25.77 12.29
C LEU A 188 11.04 -24.69 12.16
N VAL A 189 10.76 -23.63 11.41
CA VAL A 189 11.70 -22.55 11.16
C VAL A 189 11.50 -21.45 12.20
N GLU A 190 12.47 -21.30 13.10
CA GLU A 190 12.49 -20.22 14.08
C GLU A 190 12.83 -18.88 13.40
N TRP A 191 12.00 -17.87 13.63
CA TRP A 191 12.23 -16.51 13.17
C TRP A 191 12.56 -15.59 14.34
N LYS A 192 13.51 -14.68 14.11
CA LYS A 192 13.98 -13.68 15.08
C LYS A 192 13.88 -12.30 14.45
N THR A 193 13.38 -11.33 15.23
CA THR A 193 13.38 -9.93 14.79
C THR A 193 14.77 -9.31 14.84
N HIS A 194 15.08 -8.50 13.83
CA HIS A 194 16.31 -7.73 13.72
C HIS A 194 15.96 -6.30 13.26
N ARG A 195 16.68 -5.31 13.77
CA ARG A 195 16.45 -3.86 13.54
C ARG A 195 15.02 -3.41 13.90
N THR A 196 14.56 -3.72 15.12
CA THR A 196 13.19 -3.38 15.56
C THR A 196 12.95 -1.88 15.70
N LEU A 197 13.92 -1.11 16.22
CA LEU A 197 13.82 0.33 16.42
C LEU A 197 13.70 1.14 15.11
N PRO A 198 14.56 0.95 14.10
CA PRO A 198 14.38 1.61 12.81
C PRO A 198 13.12 1.10 12.08
N GLY A 199 12.71 -0.15 12.29
CA GLY A 199 11.42 -0.65 11.81
C GLY A 199 10.24 0.12 12.42
N LEU A 200 10.25 0.34 13.74
CA LEU A 200 9.21 1.09 14.45
C LEU A 200 9.10 2.53 13.95
N LEU A 201 10.23 3.21 13.77
CA LEU A 201 10.27 4.57 13.22
C LEU A 201 9.75 4.61 11.78
N LEU A 202 10.07 3.60 10.98
CA LEU A 202 9.54 3.49 9.62
C LEU A 202 8.02 3.30 9.62
N PHE A 203 7.48 2.51 10.55
CA PHE A 203 6.03 2.33 10.70
C PHE A 203 5.29 3.62 11.08
N ILE A 204 5.94 4.53 11.81
CA ILE A 204 5.38 5.87 12.08
C ILE A 204 5.23 6.65 10.77
N ILE A 205 6.28 6.68 9.94
CA ILE A 205 6.26 7.40 8.65
C ILE A 205 5.21 6.80 7.72
N ILE A 206 5.18 5.47 7.61
CA ILE A 206 4.20 4.76 6.78
C ILE A 206 2.78 5.01 7.32
N GLY A 207 2.57 5.01 8.64
CA GLY A 207 1.26 5.30 9.25
C GLY A 207 0.75 6.69 8.89
N VAL A 208 1.60 7.72 8.99
CA VAL A 208 1.24 9.10 8.58
C VAL A 208 0.90 9.15 7.09
N MET A 209 1.72 8.54 6.23
CA MET A 209 1.49 8.51 4.77
C MET A 209 0.21 7.75 4.42
N ALA A 210 -0.02 6.59 5.05
CA ALA A 210 -1.22 5.77 4.93
C ALA A 210 -2.48 6.56 5.28
N GLY A 211 -2.48 7.26 6.42
CA GLY A 211 -3.59 8.11 6.85
C GLY A 211 -3.83 9.31 5.93
N MET A 212 -2.76 9.94 5.43
CA MET A 212 -2.84 11.10 4.54
C MET A 212 -3.47 10.77 3.18
N PHE A 213 -3.16 9.59 2.64
CA PHE A 213 -3.62 9.17 1.31
C PHE A 213 -4.80 8.19 1.33
N GLY A 214 -5.13 7.60 2.48
CA GLY A 214 -6.11 6.51 2.59
C GLY A 214 -5.59 5.17 2.09
N LEU A 215 -4.26 4.97 2.09
CA LEU A 215 -3.61 3.70 1.74
C LEU A 215 -3.57 2.84 3.00
N GLY A 216 -4.61 2.03 3.24
CA GLY A 216 -4.70 1.17 4.42
C GLY A 216 -3.84 -0.09 4.36
#